data_AF-A0A957WIE7-F1
#
_entry.id   AF-A0A957WIE7-F1
#
_cell.length_a   1.000
_cell.length_b   1.000
_cell.length_c   1.000
_cell.angle_alpha   90.00
_cell.angle_beta   90.00
_cell.angle_gamma   90.00
#
_symmetry.space_group_name_H-M   'P 1'
#
loop_
_entity.id
_entity.type
_entity.pdbx_description
1 polymer ?
#
loop_
_entity_poly.entity_id
_entity_poly.type
_entity_poly.pdbx_seq_one_letter_code
_entity_poly.pdbx_strand_id
1 'polypeptide(L)'
;MITWLSQHSDAVERYLRFAKKRGIYPVQLALAWVRYSPGVTSPIVGVSSLGQLQASINAFEVNLTADEYEELTFLFDSETTC
;
A
#
# COMPACT_ATOMS: atom_id res chain seq x y z
N MET A 1 6.90 3.26 19.89
CA MET A 1 7.11 2.78 18.50
C MET A 1 6.81 1.29 18.34
N ILE A 2 7.18 0.42 19.30
CA ILE A 2 6.84 -1.02 19.26
C ILE A 2 5.33 -1.28 19.48
N THR A 3 4.64 -0.44 20.25
CA THR A 3 3.23 -0.63 20.66
C THR A 3 2.22 -0.61 19.50
N TRP A 4 2.46 0.21 18.47
CA TRP A 4 1.54 0.33 17.33
C TRP A 4 1.59 -0.91 16.43
N LEU A 5 2.80 -1.42 16.19
CA LEU A 5 3.03 -2.63 15.40
C LEU A 5 2.37 -3.86 16.05
N SER A 6 2.43 -3.97 17.37
CA SER A 6 1.70 -5.03 18.09
C SER A 6 0.18 -4.88 17.96
N GLN A 7 -0.34 -3.65 17.96
CA GLN A 7 -1.78 -3.37 17.82
C GLN A 7 -2.31 -3.66 16.40
N HIS A 8 -1.51 -3.43 15.34
CA HIS A 8 -1.94 -3.55 13.94
C HIS A 8 -1.29 -4.74 13.20
N SER A 9 -0.68 -5.67 13.93
CA SER A 9 0.07 -6.79 13.36
C SER A 9 -0.78 -7.64 12.40
N ASP A 10 -2.06 -7.88 12.72
CA ASP A 10 -2.97 -8.63 11.86
C ASP A 10 -3.24 -7.92 10.52
N ALA A 11 -3.53 -6.61 10.56
CA ALA A 11 -3.73 -5.80 9.36
C ALA A 11 -2.47 -5.80 8.48
N VAL A 12 -1.30 -5.63 9.08
CA VAL A 12 -0.02 -5.72 8.36
C VAL A 12 0.16 -7.10 7.73
N GLU A 13 -0.17 -8.18 8.43
CA GLU A 13 -0.06 -9.54 7.86
C GLU A 13 -1.03 -9.74 6.70
N ARG A 14 -2.28 -9.28 6.82
CA ARG A 14 -3.28 -9.33 5.74
C ARG A 14 -2.80 -8.54 4.52
N TYR A 15 -2.23 -7.35 4.73
CA TYR A 15 -1.65 -6.52 3.69
C TYR A 15 -0.52 -7.24 2.95
N LEU A 16 0.42 -7.83 3.70
CA LEU A 16 1.53 -8.59 3.13
C LEU A 16 1.04 -9.85 2.38
N ARG A 17 0.01 -10.53 2.89
CA ARG A 17 -0.63 -11.65 2.20
C ARG A 17 -1.28 -11.21 0.89
N PHE A 18 -1.95 -10.06 0.86
CA PHE A 18 -2.52 -9.50 -0.36
C PHE A 18 -1.43 -9.27 -1.42
N ALA A 19 -0.37 -8.55 -1.07
CA ALA A 19 0.76 -8.29 -1.97
C ALA A 19 1.37 -9.60 -2.50
N LYS A 20 1.56 -10.58 -1.61
CA LYS A 20 2.08 -11.91 -1.96
C LYS A 20 1.16 -12.67 -2.91
N LYS A 21 -0.16 -12.66 -2.70
CA LYS A 21 -1.15 -13.30 -3.60
C LYS A 21 -1.09 -12.71 -5.01
N ARG A 22 -0.85 -11.40 -5.13
CA ARG A 22 -0.65 -10.69 -6.39
C ARG A 22 0.74 -10.85 -7.00
N GLY A 23 1.70 -11.41 -6.26
CA GLY A 23 3.09 -11.52 -6.70
C GLY A 23 3.83 -10.18 -6.81
N ILE A 24 3.40 -9.16 -6.06
CA ILE A 24 3.99 -7.80 -6.08
C ILE A 24 4.67 -7.46 -4.75
N TYR A 25 5.58 -6.48 -4.78
CA TYR A 25 6.16 -5.94 -3.57
C TYR A 25 5.14 -5.12 -2.78
N PRO A 26 5.20 -5.13 -1.43
CA PRO A 26 4.32 -4.31 -0.59
C PRO A 26 4.37 -2.81 -0.94
N VAL A 27 5.55 -2.28 -1.29
CA VAL A 27 5.68 -0.88 -1.73
C VAL A 27 4.90 -0.58 -3.02
N GLN A 28 4.82 -1.55 -3.93
CA GLN A 28 4.04 -1.39 -5.17
C GLN A 28 2.55 -1.32 -4.88
N LEU A 29 2.07 -2.17 -3.96
CA LEU A 29 0.68 -2.16 -3.51
C LEU A 29 0.32 -0.82 -2.85
N ALA A 30 1.19 -0.29 -1.99
CA ALA A 30 0.96 0.97 -1.29
C ALA A 30 0.83 2.13 -2.28
N LEU A 31 1.75 2.21 -3.24
CA LEU A 31 1.75 3.28 -4.23
C LEU A 31 0.57 3.17 -5.20
N ALA A 32 0.18 1.95 -5.58
CA ALA A 32 -1.01 1.72 -6.40
C ALA A 32 -2.28 2.17 -5.66
N TRP A 33 -2.40 1.87 -4.36
CA TRP A 33 -3.53 2.31 -3.53
C TRP A 33 -3.60 3.84 -3.41
N VAL A 34 -2.48 4.48 -3.06
CA VAL A 34 -2.40 5.95 -2.95
C VAL A 34 -2.74 6.62 -4.28
N ARG A 35 -2.22 6.11 -5.40
CA ARG A 35 -2.50 6.63 -6.75
C ARG A 35 -3.95 6.46 -7.18
N TYR A 36 -4.64 5.42 -6.71
CA TYR A 36 -6.04 5.17 -7.06
C TYR A 36 -6.97 6.23 -6.45
N SER A 37 -6.59 6.82 -5.31
CA SER A 37 -7.41 7.82 -4.64
C SER A 37 -7.64 9.07 -5.50
N PRO A 38 -8.89 9.52 -5.70
CA PRO A 38 -9.22 10.62 -6.61
C PRO A 38 -8.63 11.98 -6.16
N GLY A 39 -8.28 12.13 -4.88
CA GLY A 39 -7.65 13.33 -4.34
C GLY A 39 -6.14 13.41 -4.54
N VAL A 40 -5.51 12.36 -5.09
CA VAL A 40 -4.05 12.26 -5.16
C VAL A 40 -3.57 12.51 -6.59
N THR A 41 -2.81 13.59 -6.79
CA THR A 41 -2.18 13.87 -8.09
C THR A 41 -0.91 13.04 -8.32
N SER A 42 -0.05 12.93 -7.29
CA SER A 42 1.17 12.12 -7.36
C SER A 42 1.62 11.70 -5.97
N PRO A 43 1.97 10.41 -5.75
CA PRO A 43 2.65 9.99 -4.52
C PRO A 43 4.09 10.53 -4.49
N ILE A 44 4.56 10.89 -3.29
CA ILE A 44 5.96 11.28 -3.04
C ILE A 44 6.67 10.08 -2.41
N VAL A 45 7.77 9.63 -3.01
CA VAL A 45 8.53 8.46 -2.55
C VAL A 45 9.92 8.84 -2.06
N GLY A 46 10.26 8.43 -0.84
CA GLY A 46 11.61 8.52 -0.29
C GLY A 46 12.33 7.19 -0.44
N VAL A 47 13.51 7.20 -1.06
CA VAL A 47 14.31 6.00 -1.33
C VAL A 47 15.77 6.23 -0.93
N SER A 48 16.42 5.20 -0.38
CA SER A 48 17.85 5.21 -0.01
C SER A 48 18.68 4.22 -0.84
N SER A 49 18.06 3.51 -1.79
CA SER A 49 18.73 2.59 -2.69
C SER A 49 18.07 2.56 -4.07
N LEU A 50 18.84 2.17 -5.08
CA LEU A 50 18.32 1.99 -6.44
C LEU A 50 17.25 0.89 -6.53
N GLY A 51 17.38 -0.17 -5.73
CA GLY A 51 16.38 -1.24 -5.70
C GLY A 51 15.00 -0.75 -5.23
N GLN A 52 14.97 0.14 -4.23
CA GLN A 52 13.72 0.77 -3.78
C GLN A 52 13.15 1.70 -4.86
N LEU A 53 14.01 2.50 -5.52
CA LEU A 53 13.57 3.36 -6.63
C LEU A 53 12.92 2.54 -7.75
N GLN A 54 13.55 1.45 -8.16
CA GLN A 54 13.01 0.57 -9.20
C GLN A 54 11.67 -0.03 -8.78
N ALA A 55 11.55 -0.51 -7.54
CA ALA A 55 10.29 -1.05 -7.03
C ALA A 55 9.17 0.01 -7.00
N SER A 56 9.50 1.26 -6.66
CA SER A 56 8.55 2.38 -6.68
C SER A 56 8.10 2.74 -8.11
N ILE A 57 9.00 2.72 -9.09
CA ILE A 57 8.65 2.97 -10.50
C ILE A 57 7.75 1.85 -11.03
N ASN A 58 8.09 0.59 -10.75
CA ASN A 58 7.30 -0.57 -11.17
C ASN A 58 5.91 -0.61 -10.52
N ALA A 59 5.63 0.22 -9.51
CA ALA A 59 4.30 0.33 -8.92
C ALA A 59 3.27 0.92 -9.89
N PHE A 60 3.71 1.72 -10.87
CA PHE A 60 2.82 2.36 -11.84
C PHE A 60 2.20 1.37 -12.84
N GLU A 61 2.75 0.16 -12.94
CA GLU A 61 2.20 -0.94 -13.73
C GLU A 61 1.10 -1.71 -12.96
N VAL A 62 0.97 -1.47 -11.66
CA VAL A 62 -0.03 -2.10 -10.80
C VAL A 62 -1.31 -1.26 -10.83
N ASN A 63 -2.35 -1.79 -11.46
CA ASN A 63 -3.70 -1.23 -11.39
C ASN A 63 -4.54 -2.06 -10.42
N LEU A 64 -5.25 -1.39 -9.52
CA LEU A 64 -6.21 -2.01 -8.60
C LEU A 64 -7.62 -1.95 -9.20
N THR A 65 -8.43 -2.96 -8.88
CA THR A 65 -9.89 -2.86 -9.10
C THR A 65 -10.53 -2.01 -8.00
N ALA A 66 -11.78 -1.59 -8.21
CA ALA A 66 -12.54 -0.86 -7.19
C ALA A 66 -12.68 -1.70 -5.90
N ASP A 67 -12.98 -2.99 -6.03
CA ASP A 67 -13.12 -3.92 -4.90
C ASP A 67 -11.79 -4.09 -4.14
N GLU A 68 -10.67 -4.21 -4.87
CA GLU A 68 -9.34 -4.31 -4.24
C GLU A 68 -8.97 -3.02 -3.49
N TYR A 69 -9.27 -1.86 -4.09
CA TYR A 69 -9.06 -0.57 -3.43
C TYR A 69 -9.90 -0.42 -2.17
N GLU A 70 -11.17 -0.84 -2.21
CA GLU A 70 -12.07 -0.80 -1.06
C GLU A 70 -11.58 -1.76 0.05
N GLU A 71 -11.23 -3.00 -0.28
CA GLU A 71 -10.68 -3.97 0.67
C GLU A 71 -9.43 -3.43 1.38
N LEU A 72 -8.51 -2.82 0.64
CA LEU A 72 -7.29 -2.23 1.20
C LEU A 72 -7.56 -1.00 2.06
N THR A 73 -8.56 -0.18 1.68
CA THR A 73 -8.95 1.02 2.43
C THR A 73 -9.49 0.65 3.81
N PHE A 74 -10.28 -0.42 3.91
CA PHE A 74 -10.84 -0.90 5.18
C PHE A 74 -9.91 -1.86 5.94
N LEU A 75 -8.68 -2.06 5.48
CA LEU A 75 -7.74 -2.98 6.11
C LEU A 75 -7.15 -2.44 7.42
N PHE A 76 -7.02 -1.12 7.52
CA PHE A 76 -6.54 -0.42 8.70
C PHE A 76 -7.69 0.41 9.25
N ASP A 77 -8.02 0.26 10.54
CA ASP A 77 -8.99 1.12 11.22
C ASP A 77 -8.40 2.54 11.34
N SER A 78 -8.60 3.37 10.33
CA SER A 78 -8.28 4.79 10.41
C SER A 78 -9.50 5.56 10.90
N GLU A 79 -9.38 6.25 12.04
CA GLU A 79 -10.42 7.15 12.56
C GLU A 79 -10.72 8.35 11.63
N THR A 80 -9.98 8.49 10.53
CA THR A 80 -10.19 9.48 9.48
C THR A 80 -10.75 8.85 8.21
N THR A 81 -12.00 8.40 8.27
CA THR A 81 -12.82 8.32 7.07
C THR A 81 -13.39 9.72 6.83
N CYS A 82 -12.79 10.48 5.91
CA CYS A 82 -13.43 11.63 5.29
C CYS A 82 -14.22 11.18 4.06
#